data_AF-A0A8C6BI87-F1
#
_entry.id   AF-A0A8C6BI87-F1
#
_cell.length_a   1.000
_cell.length_b   1.000
_cell.length_c   1.000
_cell.angle_alpha   90.00
_cell.angle_beta   90.00
_cell.angle_gamma   90.00
#
_symmetry.space_group_name_H-M   'P 1'
#
loop_
_entity.id
_entity.type
_entity.pdbx_description
1 polymer ?
#
loop_
_entity_poly.entity_id
_entity_poly.type
_entity_poly.pdbx_seq_one_letter_code
_entity_poly.pdbx_strand_id
1 'polypeptide(L)'
;MEKDQPKTIHEHTKNEPQQNELPAPSPNLRKAEAKQENIAATKGVDDANKRLRAIPRTQNRPPISNPEVVKIQAWWRGTLVCSTLLHVALRVWIIQGWWRHKLVKLHENRQRTALENFTRKEWVAVRLQSWVRMWRICWRYCHLLNAARIIQAYWRCHSCASQGFIKGHYRVTANQLHLELEILLGSGPCIVTECIPLPIKQ
;
A
#
# COMPACT_ATOMS: atom_id res chain seq x y z
N MET A 1 12.14 33.69 7.97
CA MET A 1 12.48 33.01 9.23
C MET A 1 11.28 32.13 9.55
N GLU A 2 11.23 30.93 8.98
CA GLU A 2 10.06 30.06 9.00
C GLU A 2 10.53 28.71 9.56
N LYS A 3 10.02 28.33 10.73
CA LYS A 3 10.37 27.10 11.43
C LYS A 3 9.10 26.28 11.58
N ASP A 4 8.92 25.30 10.71
CA ASP A 4 7.97 24.20 10.93
C ASP A 4 8.73 22.97 11.42
N GLN A 5 8.38 22.53 12.63
CA GLN A 5 8.65 21.20 13.15
C GLN A 5 7.31 20.51 13.42
N PRO A 6 7.17 19.21 13.09
CA PRO A 6 6.22 18.36 13.78
C PRO A 6 6.90 17.11 14.34
N LYS A 7 6.65 16.81 15.62
CA LYS A 7 7.03 15.60 16.38
C LYS A 7 6.37 15.78 17.77
N THR A 8 5.70 14.83 18.42
CA THR A 8 5.57 13.38 18.28
C THR A 8 4.37 12.97 19.17
N ILE A 9 3.49 12.07 18.75
CA ILE A 9 2.69 11.25 19.68
C ILE A 9 2.81 9.81 19.19
N HIS A 10 3.56 9.02 19.94
CA HIS A 10 3.50 7.57 19.91
C HIS A 10 3.47 7.12 21.36
N GLU A 11 2.38 6.48 21.77
CA GLU A 11 2.45 5.54 22.87
C GLU A 11 1.70 4.26 22.51
N HIS A 12 2.43 3.18 22.71
CA HIS A 12 2.09 1.79 22.48
C HIS A 12 0.99 1.31 23.43
N THR A 13 0.12 0.42 22.97
CA THR A 13 -0.35 -0.67 23.83
C THR A 13 -0.45 -1.96 23.04
N LYS A 14 0.46 -2.87 23.39
CA LYS A 14 0.50 -4.30 23.11
C LYS A 14 -0.68 -4.98 23.79
N ASN A 15 -1.29 -6.01 23.19
CA ASN A 15 -1.78 -7.22 23.85
C ASN A 15 -2.31 -8.25 22.82
N GLU A 16 -1.62 -9.38 22.72
CA GLU A 16 -2.15 -10.73 22.46
C GLU A 16 -2.22 -11.44 23.85
N PRO A 17 -2.94 -12.56 24.09
CA PRO A 17 -2.89 -13.76 23.25
C PRO A 17 -4.16 -14.66 23.19
N GLN A 18 -4.04 -15.67 22.32
CA GLN A 18 -4.54 -17.05 22.40
C GLN A 18 -5.61 -17.58 21.44
N GLN A 19 -5.17 -18.66 20.80
CA GLN A 19 -5.82 -19.62 19.92
C GLN A 19 -6.87 -20.45 20.66
N ASN A 20 -7.89 -20.90 19.93
CA ASN A 20 -8.49 -22.24 20.04
C ASN A 20 -9.18 -22.61 18.73
N GLU A 21 -9.07 -23.89 18.38
CA GLU A 21 -9.35 -24.50 17.07
C GLU A 21 -10.85 -24.73 16.74
N LEU A 22 -11.07 -24.94 15.43
CA LEU A 22 -12.27 -25.22 14.60
C LEU A 22 -13.20 -26.38 15.09
N PRO A 23 -14.46 -26.57 14.57
CA PRO A 23 -14.82 -26.53 13.14
C PRO A 23 -16.20 -25.95 12.74
N ALA A 24 -16.35 -25.76 11.42
CA ALA A 24 -17.54 -25.26 10.71
C ALA A 24 -18.83 -26.11 10.95
N PRO A 25 -20.02 -25.49 10.80
CA PRO A 25 -20.85 -25.88 9.65
C PRO A 25 -21.71 -24.74 9.06
N SER A 26 -21.83 -24.75 7.74
CA SER A 26 -23.02 -24.30 6.98
C SER A 26 -23.43 -25.52 6.15
N PRO A 27 -24.71 -25.91 6.06
CA PRO A 27 -25.61 -25.26 5.09
C PRO A 27 -27.11 -25.34 5.43
N ASN A 28 -27.96 -24.63 4.68
CA ASN A 28 -29.24 -25.08 4.10
C ASN A 28 -30.04 -23.86 3.63
N LEU A 29 -30.12 -23.58 2.33
CA LEU A 29 -31.03 -24.19 1.34
C LEU A 29 -32.51 -23.94 1.66
N ARG A 30 -33.11 -22.96 0.97
CA ARG A 30 -34.56 -22.93 0.75
C ARG A 30 -34.84 -22.69 -0.73
N LYS A 31 -35.01 -23.81 -1.44
CA LYS A 31 -35.72 -23.94 -2.72
C LYS A 31 -36.54 -25.23 -2.64
N ALA A 32 -37.86 -25.10 -2.68
CA ALA A 32 -38.86 -26.11 -3.08
C ALA A 32 -40.20 -25.35 -3.09
N GLU A 33 -40.82 -25.05 -4.25
CA GLU A 33 -41.66 -25.97 -5.03
C GLU A 33 -42.69 -26.71 -4.17
N ALA A 34 -43.96 -26.32 -4.32
CA ALA A 34 -45.11 -27.14 -3.96
C ALA A 34 -46.12 -27.05 -5.11
N LYS A 35 -46.15 -28.10 -5.93
CA LYS A 35 -47.29 -28.50 -6.75
C LYS A 35 -48.19 -29.41 -5.91
N GLN A 36 -49.46 -29.03 -5.83
CA GLN A 36 -50.69 -29.81 -6.08
C GLN A 36 -51.01 -31.14 -5.35
N GLU A 37 -52.27 -31.19 -4.86
CA GLU A 37 -53.19 -32.35 -4.76
C GLU A 37 -52.90 -33.42 -3.65
N ASN A 38 -53.83 -34.02 -2.88
CA ASN A 38 -55.29 -34.21 -2.96
C ASN A 38 -55.84 -34.93 -1.66
N ILE A 39 -57.19 -34.98 -1.57
CA ILE A 39 -58.19 -35.80 -0.85
C ILE A 39 -58.27 -35.80 0.71
N ALA A 40 -59.40 -35.32 1.27
CA ALA A 40 -60.50 -36.15 1.83
C ALA A 40 -61.19 -35.61 3.11
N ALA A 41 -62.52 -35.44 3.03
CA ALA A 41 -63.55 -35.66 4.07
C ALA A 41 -63.52 -34.76 5.34
N THR A 42 -64.62 -34.22 5.89
CA THR A 42 -66.07 -34.41 5.77
C THR A 42 -66.78 -33.36 6.66
N LYS A 43 -67.94 -32.83 6.20
CA LYS A 43 -69.11 -32.36 6.97
C LYS A 43 -68.92 -31.17 7.95
N GLY A 44 -69.77 -30.16 8.04
CA GLY A 44 -71.07 -29.85 7.45
C GLY A 44 -71.64 -28.54 8.02
N VAL A 45 -72.88 -28.24 7.64
CA VAL A 45 -73.84 -27.28 8.22
C VAL A 45 -73.75 -25.82 7.74
N ASP A 46 -74.59 -25.53 6.75
CA ASP A 46 -75.67 -24.50 6.74
C ASP A 46 -75.37 -23.11 7.30
N ASP A 47 -75.43 -22.07 6.46
CA ASP A 47 -76.50 -21.05 6.51
C ASP A 47 -76.36 -20.00 5.36
N ALA A 48 -77.47 -19.32 5.08
CA ALA A 48 -77.60 -18.05 4.35
C ALA A 48 -77.49 -18.06 2.81
N ASN A 49 -78.55 -18.58 2.21
CA ASN A 49 -78.97 -18.32 0.84
C ASN A 49 -79.69 -16.96 0.73
N LYS A 50 -79.28 -16.11 -0.25
CA LYS A 50 -80.04 -15.04 -0.96
C LYS A 50 -79.30 -13.69 -1.04
N ARG A 51 -78.80 -13.35 -2.24
CA ARG A 51 -79.46 -12.39 -3.15
C ARG A 51 -78.68 -12.22 -4.46
N LEU A 52 -79.37 -12.58 -5.55
CA LEU A 52 -79.35 -11.98 -6.89
C LEU A 52 -78.10 -11.16 -7.28
N ARG A 53 -77.31 -11.68 -8.22
CA ARG A 53 -77.46 -11.28 -9.64
C ARG A 53 -77.31 -12.51 -10.51
N ALA A 54 -78.45 -13.01 -10.97
CA ALA A 54 -78.51 -13.86 -12.15
C ALA A 54 -77.93 -13.05 -13.32
N ILE A 55 -76.70 -13.34 -13.71
CA ILE A 55 -76.19 -12.96 -15.01
C ILE A 55 -76.99 -13.81 -16.01
N PRO A 56 -77.75 -13.19 -16.94
CA PRO A 56 -78.40 -13.98 -17.96
C PRO A 56 -77.29 -14.62 -18.79
N ARG A 57 -77.17 -15.95 -18.69
CA ARG A 57 -76.52 -16.77 -19.71
C ARG A 57 -77.32 -16.58 -20.99
N THR A 58 -76.93 -15.60 -21.78
CA THR A 58 -77.38 -15.49 -23.16
C THR A 58 -76.94 -16.76 -23.88
N GLN A 59 -77.95 -17.46 -24.37
CA GLN A 59 -77.84 -18.72 -25.06
C GLN A 59 -76.90 -18.58 -26.26
N ASN A 60 -76.12 -19.63 -26.43
CA ASN A 60 -75.27 -19.95 -27.57
C ASN A 60 -75.90 -19.52 -28.89
N ARG A 61 -75.43 -18.40 -29.44
CA ARG A 61 -75.47 -18.18 -30.89
C ARG A 61 -74.19 -18.79 -31.44
N PRO A 62 -74.23 -19.75 -32.39
CA PRO A 62 -73.00 -20.13 -33.06
C PRO A 62 -72.44 -18.84 -33.69
N PRO A 63 -71.17 -18.47 -33.42
CA PRO A 63 -70.59 -17.38 -34.17
C PRO A 63 -70.64 -17.85 -35.62
N ILE A 64 -71.18 -17.02 -36.52
CA ILE A 64 -70.90 -17.17 -37.94
C ILE A 64 -69.38 -17.06 -38.02
N SER A 65 -68.71 -18.21 -37.99
CA SER A 65 -67.28 -18.34 -38.00
C SER A 65 -66.84 -18.01 -39.42
N ASN A 66 -66.84 -16.72 -39.74
CA ASN A 66 -66.23 -16.24 -40.95
C ASN A 66 -64.76 -16.65 -40.87
N PRO A 67 -64.31 -17.62 -41.69
CA PRO A 67 -62.96 -18.18 -41.58
C PRO A 67 -61.90 -17.09 -41.77
N GLU A 68 -62.25 -15.99 -42.43
CA GLU A 68 -61.41 -14.82 -42.63
C GLU A 68 -61.13 -14.05 -41.34
N VAL A 69 -62.13 -13.87 -40.46
CA VAL A 69 -61.96 -13.18 -39.17
C VAL A 69 -61.05 -14.00 -38.25
N VAL A 70 -61.19 -15.32 -38.28
CA VAL A 70 -60.33 -16.24 -37.51
C VAL A 70 -58.88 -16.19 -38.02
N LYS A 71 -58.66 -16.12 -39.33
CA LYS A 71 -57.33 -15.97 -39.93
C LYS A 71 -56.68 -14.64 -39.54
N ILE A 72 -57.42 -13.53 -39.59
CA ILE A 72 -56.92 -12.20 -39.19
C ILE A 72 -56.58 -12.19 -37.69
N GLN A 73 -57.42 -12.80 -36.85
CA GLN A 73 -57.18 -12.90 -35.41
C GLN A 73 -55.98 -13.79 -35.07
N ALA A 74 -55.80 -14.92 -35.77
CA ALA A 74 -54.64 -15.79 -35.61
C ALA A 74 -53.34 -15.08 -36.03
N TRP A 75 -53.38 -14.30 -37.11
CA TRP A 75 -52.26 -13.50 -37.58
C TRP A 75 -51.86 -12.41 -36.57
N TRP A 76 -52.84 -11.68 -36.03
CA TRP A 76 -52.58 -10.67 -34.99
C TRP A 76 -51.95 -11.28 -33.73
N ARG A 77 -52.40 -12.46 -33.29
CA ARG A 77 -51.79 -13.16 -32.15
C ARG A 77 -50.36 -13.61 -32.44
N GLY A 78 -50.08 -14.07 -33.66
CA GLY A 78 -48.72 -14.46 -34.08
C GLY A 78 -47.75 -13.27 -34.08
N THR A 79 -48.15 -12.14 -34.67
CA THR A 79 -47.32 -10.93 -34.74
C THR A 79 -47.06 -10.32 -33.36
N LEU A 80 -48.06 -10.32 -32.47
CA LEU A 80 -47.89 -9.85 -31.09
C LEU A 80 -46.85 -10.69 -30.34
N VAL A 81 -46.95 -12.02 -30.42
CA VAL A 81 -46.02 -12.94 -29.74
C VAL A 81 -44.60 -12.79 -30.29
N CYS A 82 -44.43 -12.75 -31.62
CA CYS A 82 -43.11 -12.53 -32.23
C CYS A 82 -42.48 -11.21 -31.81
N SER A 83 -43.27 -10.15 -31.70
CA SER A 83 -42.78 -8.83 -31.27
C SER A 83 -42.31 -8.85 -29.82
N THR A 84 -43.04 -9.52 -28.93
CA THR A 84 -42.62 -9.69 -27.52
C THR A 84 -41.37 -10.56 -27.39
N LEU A 85 -41.25 -11.65 -28.16
CA LEU A 85 -40.08 -12.51 -28.15
C LEU A 85 -38.83 -11.74 -28.60
N LEU A 86 -38.93 -10.96 -29.67
CA LEU A 86 -37.82 -10.14 -30.16
C LEU A 86 -37.39 -9.11 -29.10
N HIS A 87 -38.35 -8.49 -28.43
CA HIS A 87 -38.07 -7.49 -27.39
C HIS A 87 -37.39 -8.11 -26.16
N VAL A 88 -37.78 -9.33 -25.78
CA VAL A 88 -37.12 -10.08 -24.69
C VAL A 88 -35.72 -10.50 -25.12
N ALA A 89 -35.55 -11.04 -26.34
CA ALA A 89 -34.25 -11.44 -26.87
C ALA A 89 -33.26 -10.28 -26.93
N LEU A 90 -33.71 -9.10 -27.39
CA LEU A 90 -32.88 -7.90 -27.45
C LEU A 90 -32.44 -7.45 -26.04
N ARG A 91 -33.34 -7.51 -25.06
CA ARG A 91 -33.01 -7.19 -23.67
C ARG A 91 -32.01 -8.18 -23.07
N VAL A 92 -32.19 -9.47 -23.29
CA VAL A 92 -31.25 -10.51 -22.84
C VAL A 92 -29.88 -10.29 -23.48
N TRP A 93 -29.83 -9.96 -24.77
CA TRP A 93 -28.58 -9.67 -25.49
C TRP A 93 -27.83 -8.49 -24.88
N ILE A 94 -28.53 -7.38 -24.60
CA ILE A 94 -27.94 -6.18 -23.97
C ILE A 94 -27.39 -6.53 -22.58
N ILE A 95 -28.16 -7.27 -21.76
CA ILE A 95 -27.74 -7.68 -20.41
C ILE A 95 -26.51 -8.60 -20.48
N GLN A 96 -26.50 -9.56 -21.41
CA GLN A 96 -25.39 -10.49 -21.61
C GLN A 96 -24.12 -9.76 -22.06
N GLY A 97 -24.24 -8.81 -22.99
CA GLY A 97 -23.14 -7.95 -23.41
C GLY A 97 -22.59 -7.09 -22.28
N TRP A 98 -23.47 -6.50 -21.46
CA TRP A 98 -23.07 -5.72 -20.29
C TRP A 98 -22.30 -6.55 -19.27
N TRP A 99 -22.74 -7.77 -18.99
CA TRP A 99 -22.04 -8.71 -18.10
C TRP A 99 -20.65 -9.07 -18.62
N ARG A 100 -20.52 -9.37 -19.92
CA ARG A 100 -19.22 -9.63 -20.54
C ARG A 100 -18.28 -8.44 -20.39
N HIS A 101 -18.77 -7.23 -20.65
CA HIS A 101 -17.98 -6.02 -20.50
C HIS A 101 -17.55 -5.78 -19.05
N LYS A 102 -18.46 -5.94 -18.09
CA LYS A 102 -18.15 -5.85 -16.65
C LYS A 102 -17.12 -6.88 -16.22
N LEU A 103 -17.21 -8.12 -16.72
CA LEU A 103 -16.29 -9.20 -16.37
C LEU A 103 -14.88 -8.92 -16.90
N VAL A 104 -14.76 -8.48 -18.17
CA VAL A 104 -13.47 -8.09 -18.77
C VAL A 104 -12.85 -6.94 -17.98
N LYS A 105 -13.62 -5.88 -17.70
CA LYS A 105 -13.14 -4.74 -16.91
C LYS A 105 -12.65 -5.14 -15.51
N LEU A 106 -13.36 -6.07 -14.86
CA LEU A 106 -12.95 -6.60 -13.56
C LEU A 106 -11.66 -7.42 -13.66
N HIS A 107 -11.51 -8.22 -14.71
CA HIS A 107 -10.30 -9.01 -14.95
C HIS A 107 -9.10 -8.11 -15.27
N GLU A 108 -9.26 -7.10 -16.14
CA GLU A 108 -8.23 -6.11 -16.45
C GLU A 108 -7.77 -5.35 -15.21
N ASN A 109 -8.70 -4.92 -14.35
CA ASN A 109 -8.35 -4.25 -13.10
C ASN A 109 -7.54 -5.17 -12.17
N ARG A 110 -7.91 -6.46 -12.08
CA ARG A 110 -7.14 -7.45 -11.31
C ARG A 110 -5.75 -7.66 -11.89
N GLN A 111 -5.63 -7.75 -13.22
CA GLN A 111 -4.33 -7.90 -13.88
C GLN A 111 -3.45 -6.67 -13.68
N ARG A 112 -3.99 -5.45 -13.86
CA ARG A 112 -3.27 -4.19 -13.63
C ARG A 112 -2.76 -4.08 -12.21
N THR A 113 -3.62 -4.33 -11.23
CA THR A 113 -3.22 -4.29 -9.81
C THR A 113 -2.17 -5.36 -9.49
N ALA A 114 -2.26 -6.57 -10.07
CA ALA A 114 -1.22 -7.59 -9.91
C ALA A 114 0.13 -7.11 -10.49
N LEU A 115 0.13 -6.60 -11.73
CA LEU A 115 1.33 -6.08 -12.40
C LEU A 115 1.95 -4.92 -11.62
N GLU A 116 1.16 -3.95 -11.18
CA GLU A 116 1.66 -2.83 -10.34
C GLU A 116 2.30 -3.32 -9.04
N ASN A 117 1.72 -4.35 -8.40
CA ASN A 117 2.29 -4.95 -7.21
C ASN A 117 3.63 -5.64 -7.50
N PHE A 118 3.77 -6.34 -8.63
CA PHE A 118 5.06 -6.94 -9.04
C PHE A 118 6.10 -5.87 -9.34
N THR A 119 5.76 -4.86 -10.14
CA THR A 119 6.65 -3.74 -10.44
C THR A 119 7.08 -3.01 -9.16
N ARG A 120 6.16 -2.82 -8.20
CA ARG A 120 6.47 -2.23 -6.89
C ARG A 120 7.43 -3.12 -6.10
N LYS A 121 7.21 -4.43 -6.07
CA LYS A 121 8.11 -5.39 -5.40
C LYS A 121 9.51 -5.36 -6.01
N GLU A 122 9.61 -5.35 -7.33
CA GLU A 122 10.88 -5.23 -8.05
C GLU A 122 11.57 -3.90 -7.75
N TRP A 123 10.85 -2.79 -7.79
CA TRP A 123 11.39 -1.47 -7.42
C TRP A 123 11.92 -1.44 -5.99
N VAL A 124 11.17 -2.02 -5.05
CA VAL A 124 11.62 -2.13 -3.65
C VAL A 124 12.86 -3.02 -3.55
N ALA A 125 12.91 -4.14 -4.27
CA ALA A 125 14.07 -5.04 -4.27
C ALA A 125 15.31 -4.36 -4.86
N VAL A 126 15.19 -3.67 -5.99
CA VAL A 126 16.31 -2.93 -6.62
C VAL A 126 16.79 -1.80 -5.72
N ARG A 127 15.87 -1.07 -5.09
CA ARG A 127 16.20 0.02 -4.15
C ARG A 127 16.85 -0.51 -2.87
N LEU A 128 16.38 -1.64 -2.35
CA LEU A 128 17.01 -2.30 -1.21
C LEU A 128 18.41 -2.82 -1.58
N GLN A 129 18.55 -3.41 -2.76
CA GLN A 129 19.83 -3.89 -3.27
C GLN A 129 20.83 -2.74 -3.47
N SER A 130 20.39 -1.58 -3.99
CA SER A 130 21.26 -0.41 -4.14
C SER A 130 21.68 0.16 -2.79
N TRP A 131 20.77 0.21 -1.80
CA TRP A 131 21.10 0.58 -0.43
C TRP A 131 22.12 -0.36 0.21
N VAL A 132 21.94 -1.68 0.09
CA VAL A 132 22.88 -2.65 0.65
C VAL A 132 24.26 -2.53 0.00
N ARG A 133 24.33 -2.35 -1.33
CA ARG A 133 25.58 -2.14 -2.05
C ARG A 133 26.28 -0.85 -1.60
N MET A 134 25.54 0.26 -1.52
CA MET A 134 26.06 1.53 -1.05
C MET A 134 26.57 1.42 0.39
N TRP A 135 25.78 0.81 1.27
CA TRP A 135 26.14 0.61 2.67
C TRP A 135 27.44 -0.19 2.83
N ARG A 136 27.62 -1.30 2.10
CA ARG A 136 28.87 -2.08 2.18
C ARG A 136 30.09 -1.26 1.77
N ILE A 137 29.97 -0.46 0.70
CA ILE A 137 31.07 0.38 0.21
C ILE A 137 31.39 1.46 1.24
N CYS A 138 30.38 2.18 1.74
CA CYS A 138 30.55 3.19 2.78
C CYS A 138 31.15 2.59 4.05
N TRP A 139 30.67 1.43 4.50
CA TRP A 139 31.20 0.74 5.67
C TRP A 139 32.68 0.39 5.50
N ARG A 140 33.05 -0.20 4.36
CA ARG A 140 34.44 -0.56 4.06
C ARG A 140 35.34 0.68 3.96
N TYR A 141 34.84 1.74 3.34
CA TYR A 141 35.55 3.02 3.23
C TYR A 141 35.76 3.66 4.61
N CYS A 142 34.71 3.74 5.43
CA CYS A 142 34.80 4.27 6.79
C CYS A 142 35.75 3.45 7.66
N HIS A 143 35.72 2.13 7.55
CA HIS A 143 36.64 1.25 8.28
C HIS A 143 38.10 1.48 7.88
N LEU A 144 38.38 1.58 6.57
CA LEU A 144 39.71 1.87 6.06
C LEU A 144 40.18 3.27 6.47
N LEU A 145 39.31 4.27 6.39
CA LEU A 145 39.60 5.63 6.80
C LEU A 145 39.91 5.71 8.30
N ASN A 146 39.15 4.99 9.13
CA ASN A 146 39.40 4.92 10.56
C ASN A 146 40.75 4.27 10.86
N ALA A 147 41.07 3.15 10.21
CA ALA A 147 42.38 2.51 10.34
C ALA A 147 43.52 3.44 9.90
N ALA A 148 43.36 4.12 8.75
CA ALA A 148 44.34 5.09 8.27
C ALA A 148 44.52 6.27 9.24
N ARG A 149 43.43 6.79 9.82
CA ARG A 149 43.48 7.86 10.84
C ARG A 149 44.26 7.41 12.08
N ILE A 150 44.04 6.19 12.57
CA ILE A 150 44.77 5.62 13.71
C ILE A 150 46.26 5.51 13.40
N ILE A 151 46.62 4.95 12.23
CA ILE A 151 48.01 4.80 11.79
C ILE A 151 48.67 6.18 11.64
N GLN A 152 47.99 7.14 11.02
CA GLN A 152 48.49 8.51 10.86
C GLN A 152 48.67 9.22 12.21
N ALA A 153 47.76 9.04 13.17
CA ALA A 153 47.88 9.60 14.50
C ALA A 153 49.06 8.99 15.26
N TYR A 154 49.25 7.67 15.17
CA TYR A 154 50.41 6.98 15.73
C TYR A 154 51.72 7.51 15.12
N TRP A 155 51.78 7.64 13.79
CA TRP A 155 52.97 8.14 13.11
C TRP A 155 53.26 9.60 13.46
N ARG A 156 52.23 10.47 13.50
CA ARG A 156 52.38 11.85 13.96
C ARG A 156 52.89 11.92 15.40
N CYS A 157 52.34 11.12 16.29
CA CYS A 157 52.78 11.09 17.69
C CYS A 157 54.23 10.57 17.80
N HIS A 158 54.61 9.56 17.02
CA HIS A 158 55.97 9.05 16.96
C HIS A 158 56.98 10.05 16.37
N SER A 159 56.61 10.78 15.31
CA SER A 159 57.43 11.85 14.76
C SER A 159 57.59 13.00 15.77
N CYS A 160 56.52 13.43 16.44
CA CYS A 160 56.60 14.47 17.48
C CYS A 160 57.36 14.02 18.75
N ALA A 161 57.34 12.73 19.07
CA ALA A 161 58.09 12.19 20.21
C ALA A 161 59.59 12.05 19.91
N SER A 162 59.96 11.78 18.66
CA SER A 162 61.37 11.69 18.24
C SER A 162 61.97 13.04 17.85
N GLN A 163 61.14 13.97 17.35
CA GLN A 163 61.52 15.31 16.97
C GLN A 163 61.30 16.24 18.16
N GLY A 164 62.37 16.55 18.87
CA GLY A 164 62.32 17.34 20.10
C GLY A 164 61.58 18.67 19.95
N PHE A 165 60.89 19.10 21.00
CA PHE A 165 60.15 20.36 21.01
C PHE A 165 61.09 21.52 21.35
N ILE A 166 60.99 22.63 20.61
CA ILE A 166 61.76 23.85 20.87
C ILE A 166 60.80 24.91 21.42
N LYS A 167 61.05 25.37 22.65
CA LYS A 167 60.31 26.45 23.30
C LYS A 167 61.22 27.67 23.42
N GLY A 168 60.86 28.76 22.76
CA GLY A 168 61.58 30.03 22.86
C GLY A 168 60.87 30.99 23.79
N HIS A 169 61.59 31.51 24.79
CA HIS A 169 61.18 32.65 25.60
C HIS A 169 62.07 33.85 25.25
N TYR A 170 61.47 34.96 24.85
CA TYR A 170 62.19 36.18 24.53
C TYR A 170 61.76 37.30 25.48
N ARG A 171 62.73 38.02 26.03
CA ARG A 171 62.51 39.20 26.86
C ARG A 171 63.25 40.38 26.25
N VAL A 172 62.49 41.35 25.74
CA VAL A 172 63.05 42.57 25.16
C VAL A 172 63.20 43.61 26.26
N THR A 173 64.44 44.02 26.53
CA THR A 173 64.77 45.14 27.43
C THR A 173 65.28 46.31 26.57
N ALA A 174 65.20 47.56 27.05
CA ALA A 174 65.54 48.75 26.27
C ALA A 174 66.92 48.72 25.59
N ASN A 175 67.90 48.03 26.20
CA ASN A 175 69.29 48.02 25.72
C ASN A 175 69.75 46.63 25.22
N GLN A 176 68.98 45.57 25.47
CA GLN A 176 69.38 44.18 25.22
C GLN A 176 68.15 43.29 24.98
N LEU A 177 68.28 42.35 24.05
CA LEU A 177 67.33 41.27 23.79
C LEU A 177 67.85 39.97 24.42
N HIS A 178 67.11 39.43 25.39
CA HIS A 178 67.43 38.16 26.02
C HIS A 178 66.61 37.05 25.36
N LEU A 179 67.28 36.09 24.75
CA LEU A 179 66.70 34.91 24.12
C LEU A 179 67.03 33.68 24.96
N GLU A 180 66.01 32.95 25.40
CA GLU A 180 66.15 31.66 26.07
C GLU A 180 65.44 30.61 25.23
N LEU A 181 66.17 29.59 24.81
CA LEU A 181 65.69 28.51 23.96
C LEU A 181 65.82 27.19 24.71
N GLU A 182 64.69 26.58 25.04
CA GLU A 182 64.61 25.28 25.68
C GLU A 182 64.32 24.22 24.60
N ILE A 183 65.27 23.31 24.39
CA ILE A 183 65.20 22.22 23.43
C ILE A 183 64.98 20.92 24.21
N LEU A 184 63.78 20.36 24.11
CA LEU A 184 63.38 19.10 24.72
C LEU A 184 63.57 17.98 23.70
N LEU A 185 64.77 17.40 23.65
CA LEU A 185 65.04 16.19 22.85
C LEU A 185 64.95 14.99 23.80
N GLY A 186 64.36 13.86 23.39
CA GLY A 186 63.93 12.75 24.27
C GLY A 186 64.95 12.14 25.26
N SER A 187 66.18 12.64 25.32
CA SER A 187 67.21 12.32 26.32
C SER A 187 67.33 13.35 27.47
N GLY A 188 66.65 14.50 27.44
CA GLY A 188 66.66 15.54 28.48
C GLY A 188 66.53 16.98 27.94
N PRO A 189 66.15 17.96 28.80
CA PRO A 189 66.07 19.37 28.39
C PRO A 189 67.46 20.00 28.23
N CYS A 190 67.72 20.62 27.09
CA CYS A 190 68.88 21.47 26.82
C CYS A 190 68.45 22.94 26.78
N ILE A 191 69.05 23.80 27.61
CA ILE A 191 68.72 25.23 27.67
C ILE A 191 69.87 26.03 27.05
N VAL A 192 69.55 26.88 26.07
CA VAL A 192 70.50 27.79 25.42
C VAL A 192 70.04 29.23 25.65
N THR A 193 70.89 30.05 26.28
CA THR A 193 70.60 31.46 26.55
C THR A 193 71.56 32.37 25.78
N GLU A 194 71.04 33.36 25.07
CA GLU A 194 71.82 34.35 24.31
C GLU A 194 71.31 35.78 24.59
N CYS A 195 72.24 36.73 24.78
CA CYS A 195 71.94 38.14 25.00
C CYS A 195 72.47 38.97 23.82
N ILE A 196 71.56 39.52 23.01
CA ILE A 196 71.91 40.33 21.84
C ILE A 196 71.76 41.82 22.21
N PRO A 197 72.83 42.63 22.17
CA PRO A 197 72.73 44.07 22.42
C PRO A 197 71.95 44.74 21.28
N LEU A 198 70.96 45.57 21.63
CA LEU A 198 70.18 46.31 20.64
C LEU A 198 70.87 47.64 20.33
N PRO A 199 71.07 48.01 19.05
CA PRO A 199 71.67 49.29 18.70
C PRO A 199 70.69 50.40 19.08
N ILE A 200 71.01 51.14 20.13
CA ILE A 200 70.27 52.33 20.55
C ILE A 200 70.50 53.38 19.44
N LYS A 201 69.47 53.63 18.62
CA LYS A 201 69.47 54.84 17.78
C LYS A 201 69.24 56.03 18.70
N GLN A 202 70.29 56.81 18.91
CA GLN A 202 70.21 58.17 19.44
C GLN A 202 69.51 59.09 18.44
#